data_AF-A0A6C1NKP1-F1
#
_entry.id   AF-A0A6C1NKP1-F1
#
_cell.length_a   1.000
_cell.length_b   1.000
_cell.length_c   1.000
_cell.angle_alpha   90.00
_cell.angle_beta   90.00
_cell.angle_gamma   90.00
#
_symmetry.space_group_name_H-M   'P 1'
#
loop_
_entity.id
_entity.type
_entity.pdbx_description
1 polymer ?
#
loop_
_entity_poly.entity_id
_entity_poly.type
_entity_poly.pdbx_seq_one_letter_code
_entity_poly.pdbx_strand_id
1 'polypeptide(L)'
;MSFRTNPDRILESIDRSRTRDDGGTDFVRDASIRELDTDVPPPDATSAERARRIFGVVEKAYTSVASSREMRRLAQRFQAVGDIPGRHARGDVSVSIHWMDHERDDDIGVSPFEIVPVEFTELKKSTGTSRPDALGIRLLRANLRDGVMNAYRKIEPRVKEAIRERADLGHVAARVTIDLRPGS
;
A
#
# COMPACT_ATOMS: atom_id res chain seq x y z
N MET A 1 54.54 19.83 20.05
CA MET A 1 53.81 18.62 19.61
C MET A 1 53.02 18.98 18.36
N SER A 2 53.48 18.53 17.19
CA SER A 2 52.87 18.84 15.90
C SER A 2 51.66 17.93 15.71
N PHE A 3 50.45 18.50 15.69
CA PHE A 3 49.25 17.82 15.23
C PHE A 3 49.36 17.63 13.71
N ARG A 4 50.09 16.59 13.29
CA ARG A 4 49.98 16.10 11.91
C ARG A 4 48.66 15.34 11.82
N THR A 5 47.60 16.08 11.50
CA THR A 5 46.33 15.49 11.10
C THR A 5 46.59 14.74 9.80
N ASN A 6 46.74 13.42 9.90
CA ASN A 6 47.03 12.56 8.75
C ASN A 6 45.79 12.58 7.83
N PRO A 7 45.88 13.10 6.59
CA PRO A 7 44.74 13.22 5.69
C PRO A 7 44.06 11.86 5.43
N ASP A 8 44.82 10.76 5.49
CA ASP A 8 44.27 9.40 5.34
C ASP A 8 43.32 9.00 6.47
N ARG A 9 43.55 9.48 7.71
CA ARG A 9 42.62 9.25 8.84
C ARG A 9 41.35 10.09 8.74
N ILE A 10 41.45 11.29 8.16
CA ILE A 10 40.28 12.12 7.88
C ILE A 10 39.44 11.44 6.81
N LEU A 11 40.06 10.93 5.74
CA LEU A 11 39.36 10.19 4.69
C LEU A 11 38.71 8.90 5.23
N GLU A 12 39.41 8.10 6.06
CA GLU A 12 38.81 6.94 6.74
C GLU A 12 37.65 7.33 7.67
N SER A 13 37.73 8.48 8.36
CA SER A 13 36.66 8.97 9.23
C SER A 13 35.46 9.48 8.44
N ILE A 14 35.71 10.11 7.27
CA ILE A 14 34.68 10.60 6.35
C ILE A 14 34.00 9.43 5.65
N ASP A 15 34.74 8.38 5.29
CA ASP A 15 34.18 7.20 4.64
C ASP A 15 33.37 6.37 5.63
N ARG A 16 33.86 6.23 6.88
CA ARG A 16 33.12 5.58 7.99
C ARG A 16 31.94 6.43 8.48
N SER A 17 31.97 7.76 8.36
CA SER A 17 30.82 8.62 8.62
C SER A 17 29.82 8.60 7.47
N ARG A 18 30.27 8.51 6.20
CA ARG A 18 29.40 8.31 5.04
C ARG A 18 28.69 6.98 5.10
N THR A 19 29.33 5.90 5.53
CA THR A 19 28.66 4.59 5.71
C THR A 19 27.72 4.54 6.92
N ARG A 20 27.82 5.49 7.88
CA ARG A 20 26.86 5.60 9.00
C ARG A 20 25.69 6.55 8.70
N ASP A 21 25.89 7.57 7.87
CA ASP A 21 24.81 8.44 7.36
C ASP A 21 24.10 7.85 6.13
N ASP A 22 24.66 6.81 5.51
CA ASP A 22 23.94 5.90 4.61
C ASP A 22 23.09 4.86 5.38
N GLY A 23 22.86 5.11 6.67
CA GLY A 23 21.68 4.64 7.39
C GLY A 23 20.43 5.35 6.88
N GLY A 24 20.25 5.41 5.56
CA GLY A 24 19.01 5.79 4.92
C GLY A 24 17.92 5.00 5.61
N THR A 25 17.10 5.69 6.38
CA THR A 25 15.88 5.14 6.92
C THR A 25 15.09 4.70 5.70
N ASP A 26 15.14 3.39 5.45
CA ASP A 26 14.43 2.63 4.42
C ASP A 26 13.03 3.23 4.25
N PHE A 27 12.90 4.22 3.35
CA PHE A 27 11.76 5.13 3.33
C PHE A 27 10.59 4.37 2.70
N VAL A 28 9.83 3.67 3.54
CA VAL A 28 8.64 2.96 3.11
C VAL A 28 7.52 3.97 2.96
N ARG A 29 7.29 4.36 1.71
CA ARG A 29 6.26 5.31 1.31
C ARG A 29 4.90 4.62 1.16
N ASP A 30 4.93 3.40 0.67
CA ASP A 30 3.77 2.59 0.35
C ASP A 30 3.90 1.15 0.87
N ALA A 31 2.77 0.45 0.91
CA ALA A 31 2.73 -1.00 1.05
C ALA A 31 1.98 -1.56 -0.15
N SER A 32 2.66 -2.36 -0.95
CA SER A 32 2.12 -2.92 -2.19
C SER A 32 2.39 -4.42 -2.31
N ILE A 33 1.38 -5.17 -2.73
CA ILE A 33 1.51 -6.60 -3.03
C ILE A 33 0.77 -6.91 -4.32
N ARG A 34 1.37 -7.80 -5.11
CA ARG A 34 0.78 -8.36 -6.33
C ARG A 34 0.48 -9.83 -6.09
N GLU A 35 -0.75 -10.23 -6.33
CA GLU A 35 -1.18 -11.62 -6.38
C GLU A 35 -1.40 -12.03 -7.83
N LEU A 36 -0.99 -13.25 -8.17
CA LEU A 36 -1.20 -13.86 -9.48
C LEU A 36 -2.16 -15.02 -9.32
N ASP A 37 -3.18 -15.05 -10.17
CA ASP A 37 -4.08 -16.17 -10.32
C ASP A 37 -3.85 -16.83 -11.67
N THR A 38 -3.41 -18.08 -11.62
CA THR A 38 -3.12 -18.87 -12.81
C THR A 38 -4.27 -19.80 -13.20
N ASP A 39 -5.32 -19.88 -12.38
CA ASP A 39 -6.40 -20.84 -12.58
C ASP A 39 -7.33 -20.41 -13.71
N VAL A 40 -7.35 -21.16 -14.80
CA VAL A 40 -8.24 -20.89 -15.94
C VAL A 40 -9.70 -21.18 -15.53
N PRO A 41 -10.66 -20.28 -15.80
CA PRO A 41 -12.03 -20.50 -15.41
C PRO A 41 -12.66 -21.63 -16.26
N PRO A 42 -13.58 -22.43 -15.70
CA PRO A 42 -14.29 -23.46 -16.46
C PRO A 42 -14.99 -22.90 -17.72
N PRO A 43 -15.13 -23.69 -18.79
CA PRO A 43 -15.72 -23.23 -20.04
C PRO A 43 -17.19 -22.81 -19.92
N ASP A 44 -17.89 -23.31 -18.92
CA ASP A 44 -19.28 -22.99 -18.57
C ASP A 44 -19.42 -21.92 -17.47
N ALA A 45 -18.30 -21.35 -17.00
CA ALA A 45 -18.32 -20.34 -15.96
C ALA A 45 -19.10 -19.09 -16.39
N THR A 46 -20.07 -18.71 -15.58
CA THR A 46 -20.88 -17.50 -15.80
C THR A 46 -20.02 -16.24 -15.65
N SER A 47 -20.46 -15.14 -16.26
CA SER A 47 -19.80 -13.83 -16.09
C SER A 47 -19.73 -13.39 -14.63
N ALA A 48 -20.69 -13.80 -13.80
CA ALA A 48 -20.69 -13.51 -12.36
C ALA A 48 -19.64 -14.32 -11.59
N GLU A 49 -19.42 -15.59 -11.94
CA GLU A 49 -18.35 -16.41 -11.36
C GLU A 49 -16.97 -15.88 -11.74
N ARG A 50 -16.80 -15.46 -13.00
CA ARG A 50 -15.56 -14.86 -13.49
C ARG A 50 -15.25 -13.52 -12.83
N ALA A 51 -16.26 -12.66 -12.66
CA ALA A 51 -16.11 -11.43 -11.88
C ALA A 51 -15.74 -11.70 -10.41
N ARG A 52 -16.36 -12.72 -9.79
CA ARG A 52 -16.02 -13.14 -8.42
C ARG A 52 -14.59 -13.67 -8.31
N ARG A 53 -14.11 -14.43 -9.30
CA ARG A 53 -12.71 -14.88 -9.38
C ARG A 53 -11.75 -13.70 -9.37
N ILE A 54 -11.94 -12.74 -10.28
CA ILE A 54 -11.10 -11.54 -10.39
C ILE A 54 -11.10 -10.75 -9.07
N PHE A 55 -12.28 -10.53 -8.48
CA PHE A 55 -12.39 -9.89 -7.17
C PHE A 55 -11.68 -10.70 -6.07
N GLY A 56 -11.73 -12.03 -6.13
CA GLY A 56 -11.01 -12.91 -5.21
C GLY A 56 -9.49 -12.72 -5.27
N VAL A 57 -8.91 -12.46 -6.45
CA VAL A 57 -7.48 -12.11 -6.59
C VAL A 57 -7.18 -10.77 -5.91
N VAL A 58 -8.05 -9.77 -6.09
CA VAL A 58 -7.95 -8.47 -5.42
C VAL A 58 -8.06 -8.62 -3.90
N GLU A 59 -8.98 -9.46 -3.42
CA GLU A 59 -9.19 -9.73 -1.99
C GLU A 59 -7.98 -10.43 -1.35
N LYS A 60 -7.37 -11.39 -2.05
CA LYS A 60 -6.09 -12.00 -1.64
C LYS A 60 -5.01 -10.91 -1.51
N ALA A 61 -4.85 -10.07 -2.53
CA ALA A 61 -3.83 -9.02 -2.53
C ALA A 61 -4.07 -8.01 -1.39
N TYR A 62 -5.31 -7.59 -1.19
CA TYR A 62 -5.73 -6.76 -0.06
C TYR A 62 -5.36 -7.40 1.29
N THR A 63 -5.67 -8.68 1.49
CA THR A 63 -5.41 -9.38 2.75
C THR A 63 -3.91 -9.51 3.02
N SER A 64 -3.13 -9.79 1.97
CA SER A 64 -1.68 -9.79 2.02
C SER A 64 -1.15 -8.40 2.42
N VAL A 65 -1.64 -7.31 1.80
CA VAL A 65 -1.21 -5.93 2.14
C VAL A 65 -1.59 -5.59 3.59
N ALA A 66 -2.80 -5.93 4.04
CA ALA A 66 -3.27 -5.63 5.38
C ALA A 66 -2.45 -6.33 6.50
N SER A 67 -1.82 -7.46 6.18
CA SER A 67 -1.00 -8.26 7.08
C SER A 67 0.50 -8.02 6.93
N SER A 68 0.93 -7.27 5.90
CA SER A 68 2.32 -7.07 5.54
C SER A 68 3.15 -6.34 6.61
N ARG A 69 4.47 -6.48 6.52
CA ARG A 69 5.41 -5.78 7.40
C ARG A 69 5.46 -4.30 7.05
N GLU A 70 5.32 -3.97 5.78
CA GLU A 70 5.33 -2.63 5.20
C GLU A 70 4.16 -1.82 5.75
N MET A 71 2.97 -2.42 5.88
CA MET A 71 1.82 -1.82 6.56
C MET A 71 2.14 -1.42 8.01
N ARG A 72 2.89 -2.27 8.74
CA ARG A 72 3.34 -1.95 10.11
C ARG A 72 4.37 -0.82 10.13
N ARG A 73 5.29 -0.80 9.16
CA ARG A 73 6.27 0.28 8.99
C ARG A 73 5.59 1.61 8.67
N LEU A 74 4.56 1.62 7.83
CA LEU A 74 3.72 2.80 7.58
C LEU A 74 3.04 3.28 8.86
N ALA A 75 2.48 2.37 9.67
CA ALA A 75 1.83 2.72 10.92
C ALA A 75 2.79 3.38 11.94
N GLN A 76 4.06 2.97 11.97
CA GLN A 76 5.07 3.58 12.85
C GLN A 76 5.30 5.06 12.53
N ARG A 77 5.03 5.52 11.29
CA ARG A 77 5.14 6.93 10.92
C ARG A 77 4.13 7.82 11.65
N PHE A 78 3.03 7.25 12.16
CA PHE A 78 2.09 8.00 12.99
C PHE A 78 2.62 8.31 14.39
N GLN A 79 3.76 7.75 14.83
CA GLN A 79 4.48 8.31 15.98
C GLN A 79 4.96 9.73 15.63
N ALA A 80 5.56 9.94 14.46
CA ALA A 80 6.03 11.26 14.01
C ALA A 80 4.90 12.22 13.60
N VAL A 81 3.78 11.72 13.07
CA VAL A 81 2.61 12.54 12.68
C VAL A 81 1.70 12.83 13.88
N GLY A 82 1.55 11.87 14.79
CA GLY A 82 0.72 11.97 16.00
C GLY A 82 1.35 12.75 17.15
N ASP A 83 2.68 12.89 17.18
CA ASP A 83 3.40 13.68 18.18
C ASP A 83 3.36 15.20 17.90
N ILE A 84 2.81 15.64 16.77
CA ILE A 84 2.69 17.07 16.43
C ILE A 84 1.21 17.41 16.22
N PRO A 85 0.58 18.16 17.14
CA PRO A 85 -0.77 18.67 16.95
C PRO A 85 -0.90 19.41 15.61
N GLY A 86 -1.88 19.01 14.79
CA GLY A 86 -2.23 19.72 13.56
C GLY A 86 -1.69 19.13 12.25
N ARG A 87 -0.88 18.06 12.26
CA ARG A 87 -0.44 17.43 11.00
C ARG A 87 -1.48 16.48 10.44
N HIS A 88 -1.85 16.68 9.17
CA HIS A 88 -2.71 15.78 8.41
C HIS A 88 -1.82 14.79 7.65
N ALA A 89 -2.34 13.64 7.27
CA ALA A 89 -1.69 12.77 6.30
C ALA A 89 -2.66 12.49 5.15
N ARG A 90 -2.13 12.42 3.94
CA ARG A 90 -2.91 12.10 2.74
C ARG A 90 -2.37 10.85 2.11
N GLY A 91 -3.24 10.06 1.54
CA GLY A 91 -2.83 8.85 0.87
C GLY A 91 -3.79 8.47 -0.24
N ASP A 92 -3.41 7.41 -0.93
CA ASP A 92 -4.26 6.81 -1.93
C ASP A 92 -4.14 5.29 -1.86
N VAL A 93 -5.26 4.63 -2.11
CA VAL A 93 -5.33 3.18 -2.30
C VAL A 93 -5.56 2.95 -3.78
N SER A 94 -4.70 2.16 -4.40
CA SER A 94 -4.85 1.77 -5.80
C SER A 94 -5.04 0.26 -5.95
N VAL A 95 -5.87 -0.11 -6.92
CA VAL A 95 -6.11 -1.48 -7.38
C VAL A 95 -5.77 -1.51 -8.86
N SER A 96 -4.84 -2.37 -9.26
CA SER A 96 -4.47 -2.60 -10.66
C SER A 96 -4.75 -4.05 -11.02
N ILE A 97 -5.47 -4.29 -12.11
CA ILE A 97 -5.71 -5.62 -12.65
C ILE A 97 -4.94 -5.76 -13.95
N HIS A 98 -4.13 -6.80 -14.03
CA HIS A 98 -3.28 -7.13 -15.17
C HIS A 98 -3.83 -8.36 -15.90
N TRP A 99 -4.10 -8.20 -17.20
CA TRP A 99 -4.61 -9.23 -18.09
C TRP A 99 -3.43 -9.89 -18.82
N MET A 100 -2.82 -10.92 -18.23
CA MET A 100 -1.48 -11.36 -18.63
C MET A 100 -1.39 -11.97 -20.04
N ASP A 101 -2.46 -12.61 -20.48
CA ASP A 101 -2.52 -13.34 -21.75
C ASP A 101 -3.42 -12.63 -22.77
N HIS A 102 -3.66 -11.33 -22.59
CA HIS A 102 -4.51 -10.53 -23.46
C HIS A 102 -3.84 -9.18 -23.77
N GLU A 103 -4.07 -8.64 -24.96
CA GLU A 103 -3.49 -7.36 -25.40
C GLU A 103 -4.13 -6.12 -24.74
N ARG A 104 -5.06 -6.32 -23.80
CA ARG A 104 -5.81 -5.22 -23.17
C ARG A 104 -4.94 -4.53 -22.13
N ASP A 105 -5.03 -3.19 -22.09
CA ASP A 105 -4.38 -2.40 -21.06
C ASP A 105 -4.85 -2.76 -19.64
N ASP A 106 -3.97 -2.50 -18.67
CA ASP A 106 -4.27 -2.74 -17.26
C ASP A 106 -5.42 -1.85 -16.75
N ASP A 107 -6.29 -2.42 -15.94
CA ASP A 107 -7.39 -1.69 -15.31
C ASP A 107 -6.97 -1.16 -13.94
N ILE A 108 -6.77 0.16 -13.87
CA ILE A 108 -6.30 0.84 -12.66
C ILE A 108 -7.40 1.72 -12.05
N GLY A 109 -7.65 1.52 -10.77
CA GLY A 109 -8.55 2.31 -9.94
C GLY A 109 -7.81 2.92 -8.77
N VAL A 110 -8.12 4.16 -8.43
CA VAL A 110 -7.50 4.88 -7.31
C VAL A 110 -8.59 5.49 -6.41
N SER A 111 -8.42 5.36 -5.10
CA SER A 111 -9.26 5.98 -4.08
C SER A 111 -8.39 6.79 -3.12
N PRO A 112 -8.43 8.13 -3.16
CA PRO A 112 -7.72 8.96 -2.19
C PRO A 112 -8.37 8.83 -0.80
N PHE A 113 -7.58 9.07 0.24
CA PHE A 113 -8.04 9.23 1.61
C PHE A 113 -7.21 10.28 2.34
N GLU A 114 -7.79 10.83 3.42
CA GLU A 114 -7.13 11.77 4.31
C GLU A 114 -7.26 11.27 5.74
N ILE A 115 -6.21 11.47 6.52
CA ILE A 115 -6.15 11.12 7.93
C ILE A 115 -6.06 12.41 8.72
N VAL A 116 -7.03 12.59 9.61
CA VAL A 116 -7.20 13.81 10.41
C VAL A 116 -7.00 13.52 11.90
N PRO A 117 -6.50 14.49 12.70
CA PRO A 117 -6.24 14.28 14.12
C PRO A 117 -7.46 13.84 14.96
N VAL A 118 -8.67 14.21 14.55
CA VAL A 118 -9.91 13.83 15.25
C VAL A 118 -10.14 12.32 15.24
N GLU A 119 -9.77 11.62 14.16
CA GLU A 119 -9.92 10.16 14.04
C GLU A 119 -9.07 9.43 15.09
N PHE A 120 -7.87 9.92 15.39
CA PHE A 120 -7.03 9.37 16.46
C PHE A 120 -7.69 9.54 17.84
N THR A 121 -8.37 10.66 18.05
CA THR A 121 -9.08 10.92 19.32
C THR A 121 -10.27 9.98 19.48
N GLU A 122 -11.03 9.75 18.41
CA GLU A 122 -12.16 8.80 18.40
C GLU A 122 -11.69 7.35 18.56
N LEU A 123 -10.60 6.97 17.88
CA LEU A 123 -9.99 5.65 18.03
C LEU A 123 -9.45 5.45 19.44
N LYS A 124 -8.83 6.46 20.07
CA LYS A 124 -8.40 6.39 21.46
C LYS A 124 -9.57 6.15 22.43
N LYS A 125 -10.71 6.82 22.22
CA LYS A 125 -11.93 6.63 23.02
C LYS A 125 -12.51 5.23 22.87
N SER A 126 -12.58 4.70 21.65
CA SER A 126 -13.18 3.39 21.37
C SER A 126 -12.29 2.21 21.76
N THR A 127 -10.98 2.35 21.63
CA THR A 127 -10.04 1.23 21.85
C THR A 127 -9.40 1.22 23.23
N GLY A 128 -9.44 2.35 23.95
CA GLY A 128 -8.77 2.52 25.24
C GLY A 128 -7.24 2.53 25.16
N THR A 129 -6.63 2.47 23.96
CA THR A 129 -5.18 2.54 23.80
C THR A 129 -4.74 3.94 23.37
N SER A 130 -3.62 4.41 23.93
CA SER A 130 -2.93 5.63 23.54
C SER A 130 -1.76 5.39 22.59
N ARG A 131 -1.48 4.13 22.24
CA ARG A 131 -0.33 3.73 21.42
C ARG A 131 -0.50 4.18 19.95
N PRO A 132 0.32 5.13 19.45
CA PRO A 132 0.11 5.70 18.11
C PRO A 132 0.26 4.68 16.97
N ASP A 133 1.17 3.72 17.11
CA ASP A 133 1.39 2.62 16.17
C ASP A 133 0.16 1.70 16.06
N ALA A 134 -0.46 1.37 17.20
CA ALA A 134 -1.64 0.52 17.27
C ALA A 134 -2.90 1.23 16.72
N LEU A 135 -3.01 2.54 16.92
CA LEU A 135 -4.09 3.35 16.34
C LEU A 135 -3.89 3.53 14.83
N GLY A 136 -2.66 3.86 14.41
CA GLY A 136 -2.29 4.06 13.01
C GLY A 136 -2.55 2.83 12.15
N ILE A 137 -2.20 1.62 12.62
CA ILE A 137 -2.46 0.40 11.85
C ILE A 137 -3.96 0.10 11.70
N ARG A 138 -4.79 0.42 12.69
CA ARG A 138 -6.25 0.27 12.59
C ARG A 138 -6.81 1.23 11.54
N LEU A 139 -6.36 2.49 11.58
CA LEU A 139 -6.79 3.52 10.65
C LEU A 139 -6.36 3.20 9.21
N LEU A 140 -5.12 2.76 9.01
CA LEU A 140 -4.63 2.35 7.69
C LEU A 140 -5.40 1.15 7.14
N ARG A 141 -5.75 0.16 7.98
CA ARG A 141 -6.55 -1.00 7.55
C ARG A 141 -7.97 -0.62 7.18
N ALA A 142 -8.59 0.31 7.92
CA ALA A 142 -9.91 0.83 7.58
C ALA A 142 -9.88 1.54 6.23
N ASN A 143 -8.94 2.47 6.06
CA ASN A 143 -8.74 3.20 4.80
C ASN A 143 -8.38 2.26 3.63
N LEU A 144 -7.55 1.24 3.87
CA LEU A 144 -7.25 0.22 2.87
C LEU A 144 -8.51 -0.51 2.43
N ARG A 145 -9.34 -0.98 3.37
CA ARG A 145 -10.58 -1.70 3.06
C ARG A 145 -11.53 -0.84 2.23
N ASP A 146 -11.82 0.36 2.70
CA ASP A 146 -12.76 1.27 2.02
C ASP A 146 -12.19 1.73 0.68
N GLY A 147 -10.89 2.01 0.65
CA GLY A 147 -10.15 2.40 -0.56
C GLY A 147 -10.14 1.31 -1.64
N VAL A 148 -9.91 0.04 -1.28
CA VAL A 148 -9.97 -1.09 -2.22
C VAL A 148 -11.39 -1.23 -2.79
N MET A 149 -12.42 -1.17 -1.95
CA MET A 149 -13.80 -1.28 -2.42
C MET A 149 -14.19 -0.13 -3.35
N ASN A 150 -13.79 1.10 -3.03
CA ASN A 150 -14.05 2.28 -3.84
C ASN A 150 -13.25 2.26 -5.16
N ALA A 151 -11.98 1.88 -5.11
CA ALA A 151 -11.13 1.74 -6.30
C ALA A 151 -11.65 0.64 -7.22
N TYR A 152 -12.04 -0.52 -6.67
CA TYR A 152 -12.61 -1.62 -7.44
C TYR A 152 -13.93 -1.23 -8.09
N ARG A 153 -14.84 -0.55 -7.37
CA ARG A 153 -16.11 -0.06 -7.93
C ARG A 153 -15.89 0.87 -9.14
N LYS A 154 -14.83 1.68 -9.14
CA LYS A 154 -14.49 2.55 -10.29
C LYS A 154 -14.04 1.77 -11.52
N ILE A 155 -13.39 0.62 -11.35
CA ILE A 155 -12.91 -0.22 -12.46
C ILE A 155 -13.88 -1.33 -12.85
N GLU A 156 -14.87 -1.64 -12.01
CA GLU A 156 -15.84 -2.70 -12.22
C GLU A 156 -16.50 -2.68 -13.62
N PRO A 157 -16.88 -1.52 -14.21
CA PRO A 157 -17.41 -1.49 -15.58
C PRO A 157 -16.40 -1.99 -16.63
N ARG A 158 -15.12 -1.66 -16.47
CA ARG A 158 -14.04 -2.08 -17.35
C ARG A 158 -13.67 -3.55 -17.16
N VAL A 159 -13.72 -4.05 -15.92
CA VAL A 159 -13.60 -5.49 -15.64
C VAL A 159 -14.73 -6.28 -16.31
N LYS A 160 -15.97 -5.78 -16.28
CA LYS A 160 -17.09 -6.42 -16.99
C LYS A 160 -16.92 -6.41 -18.51
N GLU A 161 -16.29 -5.38 -19.05
CA GLU A 161 -15.92 -5.31 -20.47
C GLU A 161 -14.81 -6.32 -20.81
N ALA A 162 -13.75 -6.39 -20.01
CA ALA A 162 -12.68 -7.38 -20.14
C ALA A 162 -13.24 -8.82 -20.13
N ILE A 163 -14.23 -9.09 -19.28
CA ILE A 163 -14.97 -10.36 -19.23
C ILE A 163 -15.74 -10.63 -20.53
N ARG A 164 -16.29 -9.60 -21.19
CA ARG A 164 -16.97 -9.77 -22.49
C ARG A 164 -15.95 -10.03 -23.61
N GLU A 165 -14.80 -9.37 -23.54
CA GLU A 165 -13.67 -9.54 -24.47
C GLU A 165 -12.90 -10.85 -24.23
N ARG A 166 -13.17 -11.55 -23.13
CA ARG A 166 -12.52 -12.81 -22.73
C ARG A 166 -11.07 -12.65 -22.27
N ALA A 167 -10.69 -11.45 -21.84
CA ALA A 167 -9.34 -11.15 -21.35
C ALA A 167 -8.96 -11.90 -20.06
N ASP A 168 -9.94 -12.31 -19.27
CA ASP A 168 -9.78 -13.09 -18.03
C ASP A 168 -9.77 -14.61 -18.24
N LEU A 169 -9.84 -15.11 -19.47
CA LEU A 169 -9.71 -16.56 -19.71
C LEU A 169 -8.30 -17.07 -19.42
N GLY A 170 -7.30 -16.19 -19.43
CA GLY A 170 -5.93 -16.50 -19.04
C GLY A 170 -5.64 -16.23 -17.56
N HIS A 171 -4.35 -16.04 -17.29
CA HIS A 171 -3.83 -15.63 -16.00
C HIS A 171 -4.18 -14.16 -15.73
N VAL A 172 -4.57 -13.88 -14.49
CA VAL A 172 -4.91 -12.53 -14.04
C VAL A 172 -4.08 -12.20 -12.83
N ALA A 173 -3.48 -11.02 -12.78
CA ALA A 173 -2.81 -10.54 -11.58
C ALA A 173 -3.50 -9.31 -11.03
N ALA A 174 -3.59 -9.19 -9.71
CA ALA A 174 -4.07 -7.99 -9.05
C ALA A 174 -2.98 -7.41 -8.16
N ARG A 175 -2.72 -6.11 -8.28
CA ARG A 175 -1.87 -5.35 -7.35
C ARG A 175 -2.72 -4.41 -6.54
N VAL A 176 -2.55 -4.47 -5.23
CA VAL A 176 -3.11 -3.51 -4.28
C VAL A 176 -1.97 -2.72 -3.67
N THR A 177 -2.10 -1.40 -3.65
CA THR A 177 -1.11 -0.50 -3.05
C THR A 177 -1.82 0.50 -2.16
N ILE A 178 -1.27 0.76 -0.98
CA ILE A 178 -1.61 1.92 -0.15
C ILE A 178 -0.39 2.82 -0.02
N ASP A 179 -0.50 4.07 -0.44
CA ASP A 179 0.55 5.10 -0.37
C ASP A 179 0.20 6.10 0.73
N LEU A 180 1.20 6.54 1.51
CA LEU A 180 1.02 7.53 2.57
C LEU A 180 2.02 8.68 2.45
N ARG A 181 1.49 9.89 2.34
CA ARG A 181 2.21 11.15 2.20
C ARG A 181 1.92 12.07 3.39
N PRO A 182 2.92 12.83 3.89
CA PRO A 182 2.65 13.89 4.85
C PRO A 182 1.70 14.92 4.23
N GLY A 183 0.68 15.33 4.96
CA GLY A 183 -0.11 16.51 4.65
C GLY A 183 0.69 17.76 4.99
N SER A 184 0.62 18.75 4.10
CA SER A 184 1.19 20.10 4.28
C SER A 184 0.44 20.87 5.36
#